data_AF-W4F297-F1
#
_entry.id   AF-W4F297-F1
#
_cell.length_a   1.000
_cell.length_b   1.000
_cell.length_c   1.000
_cell.angle_alpha   90.00
_cell.angle_beta   90.00
_cell.angle_gamma   90.00
#
_symmetry.space_group_name_H-M   'P 1'
#
loop_
_entity.id
_entity.type
_entity.pdbx_description
1 polymer ?
#
loop_
_entity_poly.entity_id
_entity_poly.type
_entity_poly.pdbx_seq_one_letter_code
_entity_poly.pdbx_strand_id
1 'polypeptide(L)'
;MELGALKQSIFSLFGWASVGLGLWILIMINSWIIIGYGAPFISGSTIFIILTFAFGILAIISKSSRSLGILGIFLGCFLVFFMIVIFFVGWAIIPFP
;
A
#
# COMPACT_ATOMS: atom_id res chain seq x y z
N MET A 1 -11.74 32.15 4.73
CA MET A 1 -12.01 31.17 3.66
C MET A 1 -10.84 30.25 3.34
N GLU A 2 -9.60 30.57 3.74
CA GLU A 2 -8.41 29.79 3.33
C GLU A 2 -8.13 28.53 4.16
N LEU A 3 -8.48 28.54 5.45
CA LEU A 3 -8.19 27.41 6.35
C LEU A 3 -8.95 26.11 5.97
N GLY A 4 -10.17 26.25 5.42
CA GLY A 4 -10.97 25.12 4.94
C GLY A 4 -10.38 24.48 3.68
N ALA A 5 -9.88 25.29 2.75
CA ALA A 5 -9.21 24.82 1.54
C ALA A 5 -7.88 24.14 1.86
N LEU A 6 -7.11 24.69 2.81
CA LEU A 6 -5.85 24.08 3.28
C LEU A 6 -6.10 22.70 3.91
N LYS A 7 -7.09 22.60 4.80
CA LYS A 7 -7.48 21.33 5.43
C LYS A 7 -7.84 20.27 4.39
N GLN A 8 -8.62 20.65 3.39
CA GLN A 8 -9.03 19.74 2.31
C GLN A 8 -7.85 19.28 1.45
N SER A 9 -6.93 20.19 1.13
CA SER A 9 -5.71 19.87 0.36
C SER A 9 -4.84 18.84 1.09
N ILE A 10 -4.63 19.00 2.40
CA ILE A 10 -3.84 18.08 3.22
C ILE A 10 -4.44 16.66 3.23
N PHE A 11 -5.76 16.52 3.41
CA PHE A 11 -6.41 15.20 3.36
C PHE A 11 -6.34 14.56 1.97
N SER A 12 -6.39 15.37 0.90
CA SER A 12 -6.23 14.87 -0.46
C SER A 12 -4.80 14.39 -0.70
N LEU A 13 -3.80 15.12 -0.18
CA LEU A 13 -2.39 14.71 -0.24
C LEU A 13 -2.16 13.37 0.45
N PHE A 14 -2.74 13.16 1.65
CA PHE A 14 -2.67 11.87 2.34
C PHE A 14 -3.35 10.76 1.54
N GLY A 15 -4.50 11.04 0.90
CA GLY A 15 -5.17 10.07 0.05
C GLY A 15 -4.31 9.64 -1.14
N TRP A 16 -3.71 10.58 -1.85
CA TRP A 16 -2.80 10.30 -2.95
C TRP A 16 -1.50 9.64 -2.51
N ALA A 17 -0.96 10.01 -1.35
CA ALA A 17 0.23 9.37 -0.78
C ALA A 17 -0.04 7.90 -0.44
N SER A 18 -1.21 7.59 0.12
CA SER A 18 -1.65 6.21 0.38
C SER A 18 -1.70 5.39 -0.90
N VAL A 19 -2.42 5.88 -1.92
CA VAL A 19 -2.54 5.19 -3.22
C VAL A 19 -1.18 5.05 -3.91
N GLY A 20 -0.38 6.10 -3.92
CA GLY A 20 0.95 6.12 -4.54
C GLY A 20 1.90 5.12 -3.90
N LEU A 21 1.94 5.05 -2.56
CA LEU A 21 2.74 4.06 -1.84
C LEU A 21 2.29 2.64 -2.15
N GLY A 22 0.98 2.37 -2.12
CA GLY A 22 0.50 1.02 -2.41
C GLY A 22 0.82 0.58 -3.84
N LEU A 23 0.70 1.47 -4.83
CA LEU A 23 1.06 1.17 -6.22
C LEU A 23 2.57 0.96 -6.37
N TRP A 24 3.38 1.79 -5.71
CA TRP A 24 4.83 1.68 -5.72
C TRP A 24 5.31 0.34 -5.16
N ILE A 25 4.77 -0.09 -4.02
CA ILE A 25 5.08 -1.39 -3.40
C ILE A 25 4.73 -2.53 -4.37
N LEU A 26 3.57 -2.44 -5.01
CA LEU A 26 3.10 -3.46 -5.95
C LEU A 26 4.06 -3.60 -7.14
N ILE A 27 4.51 -2.48 -7.72
CA ILE A 27 5.51 -2.46 -8.79
C ILE A 27 6.83 -3.08 -8.32
N MET A 28 7.30 -2.71 -7.13
CA MET A 28 8.57 -3.20 -6.58
C MET A 28 8.54 -4.71 -6.31
N ILE A 29 7.49 -5.22 -5.65
CA ILE A 29 7.36 -6.66 -5.39
C ILE A 29 7.33 -7.44 -6.71
N ASN A 30 6.52 -7.01 -7.68
CA ASN A 30 6.46 -7.68 -8.98
C ASN A 30 7.80 -7.66 -9.72
N SER A 31 8.50 -6.52 -9.71
CA SER A 31 9.81 -6.39 -10.34
C SER A 31 10.84 -7.33 -9.72
N TRP A 32 10.86 -7.44 -8.39
CA TRP A 32 11.77 -8.35 -7.69
C TRP A 32 11.48 -9.83 -7.98
N ILE A 33 10.20 -10.22 -8.04
CA ILE A 33 9.80 -11.58 -8.43
C ILE A 33 10.30 -11.91 -9.85
N ILE A 34 10.13 -10.99 -10.80
CA ILE A 34 10.57 -11.18 -12.20
C ILE A 34 12.08 -11.36 -12.30
N ILE A 35 12.86 -10.60 -11.51
CA ILE A 35 14.32 -10.66 -11.51
C ILE A 35 14.85 -11.89 -10.74
N GLY A 36 13.96 -12.67 -10.10
CA GLY A 36 14.34 -13.83 -9.29
C GLY A 36 15.09 -13.45 -8.01
N TYR A 37 15.03 -12.18 -7.61
CA TYR A 37 15.53 -11.75 -6.31
C TYR A 37 14.56 -12.26 -5.26
N GLY A 38 15.06 -12.86 -4.18
CA GLY A 38 14.24 -13.32 -3.07
C GLY A 38 13.27 -12.20 -2.68
N ALA A 39 11.96 -12.48 -2.81
CA ALA A 39 10.94 -11.46 -2.63
C ALA A 39 11.19 -10.73 -1.31
N PRO A 40 11.04 -9.40 -1.29
CA PRO A 40 11.36 -8.54 -0.15
C PRO A 40 10.37 -8.73 1.00
N PHE A 41 10.35 -9.89 1.64
CA PHE A 41 9.90 -9.98 3.02
C PHE A 41 10.84 -9.21 3.98
N ILE A 42 11.87 -8.57 3.42
CA ILE A 42 12.82 -7.67 4.06
C ILE A 42 12.07 -6.47 4.65
N SER A 43 12.24 -6.30 5.96
CA SER A 43 11.84 -5.23 6.90
C SER A 43 11.25 -3.91 6.41
N GLY A 44 11.59 -3.41 5.22
CA GLY A 44 11.05 -2.17 4.66
C GLY A 44 9.64 -2.29 4.04
N SER A 45 9.28 -3.42 3.42
CA SER A 45 7.99 -3.58 2.73
C SER A 45 6.81 -3.50 3.69
N THR A 46 6.94 -4.10 4.88
CA THR A 46 5.93 -4.03 5.95
C THR A 46 5.66 -2.60 6.40
N ILE A 47 6.69 -1.75 6.52
CA ILE A 47 6.55 -0.35 6.92
C ILE A 47 5.73 0.43 5.90
N PHE A 48 6.00 0.23 4.60
CA PHE A 48 5.27 0.92 3.54
C PHE A 48 3.80 0.45 3.44
N ILE A 49 3.52 -0.82 3.71
CA ILE A 49 2.14 -1.33 3.81
C ILE A 49 1.41 -0.64 4.98
N ILE A 50 2.06 -0.54 6.16
CA ILE A 50 1.49 0.15 7.32
C ILE A 50 1.21 1.64 7.00
N LEU A 51 2.15 2.32 6.34
CA LEU A 51 1.98 3.72 5.92
C LEU A 51 0.84 3.88 4.91
N THR A 52 0.69 2.93 3.99
CA THR A 52 -0.44 2.90 3.03
C THR A 52 -1.77 2.89 3.79
N PHE A 53 -1.92 2.03 4.79
CA PHE A 53 -3.10 2.00 5.64
C PHE A 53 -3.27 3.27 6.48
N ALA A 54 -2.22 3.77 7.12
CA ALA A 54 -2.27 4.95 7.97
C ALA A 54 -2.75 6.18 7.19
N PHE A 55 -2.16 6.43 6.02
CA PHE A 55 -2.58 7.55 5.16
C PHE A 55 -3.97 7.34 4.57
N GLY A 56 -4.34 6.10 4.25
CA GLY A 56 -5.68 5.76 3.77
C GLY A 56 -6.77 6.07 4.82
N ILE A 57 -6.54 5.68 6.07
CA ILE A 57 -7.43 5.96 7.20
C ILE A 57 -7.54 7.47 7.45
N LEU A 58 -6.42 8.20 7.44
CA LEU A 58 -6.42 9.65 7.61
C LEU A 58 -7.20 10.37 6.50
N ALA A 59 -7.10 9.90 5.25
CA ALA A 59 -7.81 10.48 4.11
C ALA A 59 -9.34 10.26 4.15
N ILE A 60 -9.83 9.22 4.84
CA ILE A 60 -11.27 8.93 4.98
C ILE A 60 -12.00 9.97 5.84
N ILE A 61 -11.31 10.62 6.77
CA ILE A 61 -11.89 11.59 7.70
C ILE A 61 -12.53 12.78 6.94
N SER A 62 -11.99 13.15 5.78
CA SER A 62 -12.53 14.20 4.92
C SER A 62 -13.47 13.64 3.87
N LYS A 63 -14.71 14.16 3.78
CA LYS A 63 -15.68 13.77 2.73
C LYS A 63 -15.11 13.86 1.32
N SER A 64 -14.30 14.88 1.03
CA SER A 64 -13.72 15.10 -0.30
C SER A 64 -12.65 14.07 -0.69
N SER A 65 -11.94 13.50 0.29
CA SER A 65 -10.80 12.60 0.07
C SER A 65 -11.15 11.14 0.37
N ARG A 66 -12.40 10.88 0.79
CA ARG A 66 -12.88 9.57 1.19
C ARG A 66 -12.71 8.50 0.11
N SER A 67 -12.95 8.83 -1.15
CA SER A 67 -12.76 7.89 -2.26
C SER A 67 -11.29 7.46 -2.39
N LEU A 68 -10.35 8.41 -2.26
CA LEU A 68 -8.91 8.13 -2.30
C LEU A 68 -8.47 7.30 -1.09
N GLY A 69 -8.98 7.63 0.10
CA GLY A 69 -8.70 6.87 1.31
C GLY A 69 -9.21 5.42 1.23
N ILE A 70 -10.43 5.21 0.72
CA ILE A 70 -10.97 3.86 0.48
C ILE A 70 -10.11 3.11 -0.54
N LEU A 71 -9.72 3.76 -1.63
CA LEU A 71 -8.85 3.14 -2.63
C LEU A 71 -7.50 2.72 -2.02
N GLY A 72 -6.88 3.60 -1.23
CA GLY A 72 -5.63 3.31 -0.53
C GLY A 72 -5.73 2.14 0.44
N ILE A 73 -6.81 2.07 1.23
CA ILE A 73 -7.08 0.92 2.12
C ILE A 73 -7.29 -0.36 1.33
N PHE A 74 -8.10 -0.31 0.26
CA PHE A 74 -8.32 -1.48 -0.60
C PHE A 74 -7.01 -1.98 -1.20
N LEU A 75 -6.15 -1.06 -1.64
CA LEU A 75 -4.82 -1.36 -2.17
C LEU A 75 -3.91 -1.98 -1.10
N GLY A 76 -3.96 -1.49 0.14
CA GLY A 76 -3.28 -2.10 1.28
C GLY A 76 -3.76 -3.53 1.57
N CYS A 77 -5.07 -3.76 1.57
CA CYS A 77 -5.64 -5.10 1.74
C CYS A 77 -5.23 -6.05 0.61
N PHE A 78 -5.25 -5.55 -0.63
CA PHE A 78 -4.79 -6.30 -1.79
C PHE A 78 -3.31 -6.69 -1.66
N LEU A 79 -2.45 -5.77 -1.23
CA LEU A 79 -1.02 -6.04 -1.00
C LEU A 79 -0.80 -7.14 0.04
N VAL A 80 -1.53 -7.11 1.16
CA VAL A 80 -1.44 -8.16 2.18
C VAL A 80 -1.86 -9.52 1.59
N PHE A 81 -2.99 -9.57 0.89
CA PHE A 81 -3.45 -10.79 0.22
C PHE A 81 -2.44 -11.29 -0.82
N PHE A 82 -1.90 -10.40 -1.64
CA PHE A 82 -0.90 -10.71 -2.65
C PHE A 82 0.37 -11.33 -2.04
N MET A 83 0.85 -10.77 -0.92
CA MET A 83 2.00 -11.31 -0.19
C MET A 83 1.73 -12.72 0.36
N ILE A 84 0.53 -12.98 0.88
CA ILE A 84 0.13 -14.32 1.34
C ILE A 84 0.16 -15.31 0.17
N VAL A 85 -0.43 -14.95 -0.98
CA VAL A 85 -0.45 -15.81 -2.17
C VAL A 85 0.97 -16.13 -2.65
N ILE A 86 1.83 -15.12 -2.79
CA ILE A 86 3.21 -15.32 -3.23
C ILE A 86 4.00 -16.17 -2.24
N PHE A 87 3.78 -16.00 -0.94
CA PHE A 87 4.39 -16.84 0.08
C PHE A 87 4.04 -18.32 -0.14
N PHE A 88 2.75 -18.65 -0.32
CA PHE A 88 2.32 -20.03 -0.58
C PHE A 88 2.83 -20.58 -1.91
N VAL A 89 2.88 -19.76 -2.96
CA VAL A 89 3.44 -20.17 -4.26
C VAL A 89 4.94 -20.46 -4.13
N GLY A 90 5.69 -19.57 -3.47
CA GLY A 90 7.11 -19.77 -3.20
C GLY A 90 7.36 -21.03 -2.39
N TRP A 91 6.55 -21.25 -1.35
CA TRP A 91 6.59 -22.45 -0.52
C TRP A 91 6.20 -23.72 -1.27
N ALA A 92 5.31 -23.66 -2.26
CA ALA A 92 4.94 -24.84 -3.06
C ALA A 92 6.07 -25.28 -4.02
N ILE A 93 6.86 -24.33 -4.54
CA ILE A 93 7.95 -24.60 -5.49
C ILE A 93 9.21 -25.03 -4.75
N ILE A 94 9.61 -24.26 -3.74
CA ILE A 94 10.72 -24.56 -2.85
C ILE A 94 10.11 -24.61 -1.46
N PRO A 95 9.45 -25.74 -1.11
CA PRO A 95 9.12 -25.98 0.28
C PRO A 95 10.44 -25.89 1.03
N PHE A 96 10.50 -25.03 2.05
CA PHE A 96 11.59 -25.09 3.01
C PHE A 96 11.73 -26.54 3.53
N PRO A 97 12.81 -26.91 4.23
CA PRO A 97 12.60 -27.80 5.36
C PRO A 97 11.47 -27.27 6.28
#